data_AF-A0A7J4DDD6-F1
#
_entry.id   AF-A0A7J4DDD6-F1
#
_cell.length_a   1.000
_cell.length_b   1.000
_cell.length_c   1.000
_cell.angle_alpha   90.00
_cell.angle_beta   90.00
_cell.angle_gamma   90.00
#
_symmetry.space_group_name_H-M   'P 1'
#
loop_
_entity.id
_entity.type
_entity.pdbx_description
1 polymer ?
#
loop_
_entity_poly.entity_id
_entity_poly.type
_entity_poly.pdbx_seq_one_letter_code
_entity_poly.pdbx_strand_id
1 'polypeptide(L)'
;MAKAKPGLDEMVDRVIDNPAYDMFGGYHLFLRRVTIPIILILIALMVYTYLSGYLSDDLTLILTALVTGLSVGPILGLERFFGERRLRS
;
A
#
# COMPACT_ATOMS: atom_id res chain seq x y z
N MET A 1 -20.73 -1.11 -41.72
CA MET A 1 -19.97 0.10 -41.33
C MET A 1 -18.85 -0.33 -40.40
N ALA A 2 -17.59 -0.23 -40.85
CA ALA A 2 -16.43 -0.59 -40.02
C ALA A 2 -16.22 0.49 -38.97
N LYS A 3 -16.35 0.12 -37.68
CA LYS A 3 -16.09 1.03 -36.55
C LYS A 3 -14.62 1.42 -36.58
N ALA A 4 -14.33 2.70 -36.79
CA ALA A 4 -12.97 3.24 -36.75
C ALA A 4 -12.31 2.87 -35.41
N LYS A 5 -11.02 2.50 -35.45
CA LYS A 5 -10.22 2.22 -34.26
C LYS A 5 -10.22 3.48 -33.37
N PRO A 6 -10.58 3.39 -32.08
CA PRO A 6 -10.59 4.56 -31.21
C PRO A 6 -9.18 5.16 -31.17
N GLY A 7 -9.11 6.47 -31.34
CA GLY A 7 -7.86 7.22 -31.27
C GLY A 7 -7.26 7.13 -29.87
N LEU A 8 -5.95 7.35 -29.74
CA LEU A 8 -5.27 7.30 -28.44
C LEU A 8 -5.94 8.21 -27.41
N ASP A 9 -6.41 9.38 -27.83
CA ASP A 9 -7.16 10.34 -27.02
C ASP A 9 -8.46 9.75 -26.48
N GLU A 10 -9.21 9.02 -27.32
CA GLU A 10 -10.46 8.38 -26.93
C GLU A 10 -10.23 7.19 -25.98
N MET A 11 -9.04 6.57 -26.03
CA MET A 11 -8.62 5.56 -25.05
C MET A 11 -8.17 6.20 -23.73
N VAL A 12 -7.51 7.37 -23.78
CA VAL A 12 -7.07 8.12 -22.60
C VAL A 12 -8.28 8.67 -21.84
N ASP A 13 -9.22 9.32 -22.53
CA ASP A 13 -10.48 9.78 -21.93
C ASP A 13 -11.22 8.64 -21.26
N ARG A 14 -11.28 7.46 -21.89
CA ARG A 14 -11.95 6.28 -21.32
C ARG A 14 -11.29 5.72 -20.06
N VAL A 15 -9.98 5.91 -19.90
CA VAL A 15 -9.23 5.47 -18.72
C VAL A 15 -9.37 6.47 -17.58
N ILE A 16 -9.42 7.77 -17.91
CA ILE A 16 -9.63 8.86 -16.94
C ILE A 16 -11.07 8.87 -16.43
N ASP A 17 -12.06 8.72 -17.32
CA ASP A 17 -13.49 8.67 -16.98
C ASP A 17 -13.94 7.29 -16.47
N ASN A 18 -13.02 6.34 -16.28
CA ASN A 18 -13.39 5.01 -15.80
C ASN A 18 -13.79 5.10 -14.32
N PRO A 19 -15.05 4.79 -13.95
CA PRO A 19 -15.50 4.83 -12.56
C PRO A 19 -14.74 3.83 -11.67
N ALA A 20 -14.08 2.82 -12.24
CA ALA A 20 -13.17 1.94 -11.51
C ALA A 20 -11.91 2.69 -11.02
N TYR A 21 -11.41 3.69 -11.76
CA TYR A 21 -10.27 4.49 -11.34
C TYR A 21 -10.61 5.31 -10.08
N ASP A 22 -11.82 5.87 -9.99
CA ASP A 22 -12.32 6.57 -8.79
C ASP A 22 -12.72 5.61 -7.65
N MET A 23 -13.37 4.48 -7.95
CA MET A 23 -13.74 3.48 -6.93
C MET A 23 -12.55 2.82 -6.25
N PHE A 24 -11.42 2.67 -6.93
CA PHE A 24 -10.19 2.10 -6.38
C PHE A 24 -9.25 3.16 -5.75
N GLY A 25 -9.69 4.42 -5.65
CA GLY A 25 -8.96 5.49 -4.96
C GLY A 25 -8.00 6.30 -5.82
N GLY A 26 -8.10 6.23 -7.15
CA GLY A 26 -7.33 7.03 -8.10
C GLY A 26 -5.81 6.86 -7.96
N TYR A 27 -5.07 7.96 -8.07
CA TYR A 27 -3.59 8.03 -7.93
C TYR A 27 -3.05 7.43 -6.61
N HIS A 28 -3.91 7.20 -5.62
CA HIS A 28 -3.53 6.63 -4.33
C HIS A 28 -3.24 5.13 -4.35
N LEU A 29 -3.70 4.36 -5.35
CA LEU A 29 -3.41 2.93 -5.38
C LEU A 29 -1.92 2.65 -5.65
N PHE A 30 -1.31 3.46 -6.51
CA PHE A 30 0.13 3.40 -6.79
C PHE A 30 0.94 3.87 -5.59
N LEU A 31 0.52 4.97 -4.96
CA LEU A 31 1.13 5.45 -3.72
C LEU A 31 1.00 4.40 -2.60
N ARG A 32 -0.15 3.75 -2.41
CA ARG A 32 -0.34 2.70 -1.39
C ARG A 32 0.63 1.54 -1.52
N ARG A 33 0.85 1.05 -2.75
CA ARG A 33 1.80 -0.04 -3.02
C ARG A 33 3.24 0.32 -2.69
N VAL A 34 3.58 1.61 -2.63
CA VAL A 34 4.90 2.12 -2.24
C VAL A 34 4.94 2.52 -0.76
N THR A 35 3.86 3.09 -0.22
CA THR A 35 3.78 3.56 1.16
C THR A 35 3.71 2.40 2.16
N ILE A 36 2.99 1.32 1.87
CA ILE A 36 2.91 0.14 2.74
C ILE A 36 4.30 -0.47 2.99
N PRO A 37 5.11 -0.80 1.96
CA PRO A 37 6.45 -1.33 2.20
C PRO A 37 7.38 -0.33 2.88
N ILE A 38 7.26 0.98 2.60
CA ILE A 38 8.03 2.01 3.31
C ILE A 38 7.69 2.01 4.81
N ILE A 39 6.40 2.00 5.17
CA ILE A 39 5.97 1.96 6.57
C ILE A 39 6.49 0.69 7.26
N LEU A 40 6.41 -0.46 6.60
CA LEU A 40 6.92 -1.72 7.15
C LEU A 40 8.43 -1.68 7.39
N ILE A 41 9.21 -1.10 6.46
CA ILE A 41 10.65 -0.91 6.63
C ILE A 41 10.94 0.04 7.79
N LEU A 42 10.20 1.15 7.91
CA LEU A 42 10.38 2.08 9.03
C LEU A 42 10.09 1.41 10.37
N ILE A 43 9.04 0.59 10.45
CA ILE A 43 8.73 -0.20 11.65
C ILE A 43 9.85 -1.20 11.94
N ALA A 44 10.32 -1.94 10.92
CA ALA A 44 11.41 -2.90 11.07
C ALA A 44 12.69 -2.23 11.59
N LEU A 45 13.08 -1.09 11.01
CA LEU A 45 14.25 -0.33 11.43
C LEU A 45 14.10 0.21 12.86
N MET A 46 12.91 0.71 13.20
CA MET A 46 12.62 1.21 14.56
C MET A 46 12.71 0.09 15.58
N VAL A 47 12.11 -1.07 15.30
CA VAL A 47 12.12 -2.25 16.19
C VAL A 47 13.55 -2.80 16.33
N TYR A 48 14.29 -2.93 15.23
CA TYR A 48 15.67 -3.39 15.25
C TYR A 48 16.56 -2.48 16.10
N THR A 49 16.49 -1.16 15.87
CA THR A 49 17.30 -0.17 16.60
C THR A 49 16.95 -0.15 18.09
N TYR A 50 15.67 -0.38 18.43
CA TYR A 50 15.26 -0.47 19.83
C TYR A 50 15.77 -1.76 20.49
N LEU A 51 15.66 -2.91 19.82
CA LEU A 51 16.05 -4.21 20.40
C LEU A 51 17.56 -4.43 20.42
N SER A 52 18.32 -3.84 19.48
CA SER A 52 19.78 -3.99 19.39
C SER A 52 20.51 -3.48 20.63
N GLY A 53 19.89 -2.61 21.42
CA GLY A 53 20.45 -2.15 22.70
C GLY A 53 20.30 -3.15 23.86
N TYR A 54 19.47 -4.18 23.72
CA TYR A 54 19.10 -5.07 24.82
C TYR A 54 19.40 -6.56 24.53
N LEU A 55 19.45 -6.97 23.27
CA LEU A 55 19.57 -8.37 22.86
C LEU A 55 20.74 -8.61 21.89
N SER A 56 21.19 -9.86 21.80
CA SER A 56 22.16 -10.31 20.78
C SER A 56 21.62 -10.11 19.36
N ASP A 57 22.51 -9.87 18.40
CA ASP A 57 22.15 -9.58 17.00
C ASP A 57 21.22 -10.62 16.37
N ASP A 58 21.49 -11.91 16.57
CA ASP A 58 20.67 -13.00 16.01
C ASP A 58 19.22 -12.98 16.53
N LEU A 59 19.04 -12.80 17.84
CA LEU A 59 17.72 -12.73 18.45
C LEU A 59 16.99 -11.43 18.07
N THR A 60 17.73 -10.33 17.97
CA THR A 60 17.20 -9.03 17.52
C THR A 60 16.66 -9.13 16.10
N LEU A 61 17.36 -9.78 15.18
CA LEU A 61 16.90 -10.01 13.81
C LEU A 61 15.64 -10.87 13.75
N ILE A 62 15.61 -11.99 14.49
CA ILE A 62 14.46 -12.90 14.53
C ILE A 62 13.22 -12.18 15.06
N LEU A 63 13.35 -11.46 16.18
CA LEU A 63 12.23 -10.74 16.79
C LEU A 63 11.77 -9.57 15.92
N THR A 64 12.70 -8.85 15.29
CA THR A 64 12.35 -7.78 14.35
C THR A 64 11.55 -8.32 13.16
N ALA A 65 11.98 -9.44 12.58
CA ALA A 65 11.27 -10.08 11.47
C ALA A 65 9.87 -10.55 11.89
N LEU A 66 9.74 -11.14 13.09
CA LEU A 66 8.46 -11.56 13.66
C LEU A 66 7.50 -10.38 13.86
N VAL A 67 7.96 -9.31 14.52
CA VAL A 67 7.13 -8.13 14.80
C VAL A 67 6.72 -7.44 13.50
N THR A 68 7.64 -7.29 12.55
CA THR A 68 7.35 -6.68 11.25
C THR A 68 6.37 -7.53 10.45
N GLY A 69 6.56 -8.85 10.42
CA GLY A 69 5.67 -9.79 9.72
C GLY A 69 4.25 -9.81 10.31
N LEU A 70 4.12 -9.80 11.64
CA LEU A 70 2.83 -9.70 12.32
C LEU A 70 2.14 -8.35 12.08
N SER A 71 2.90 -7.28 11.86
CA SER A 71 2.37 -5.94 11.59
C SER A 71 1.75 -5.81 10.19
N VAL A 72 2.10 -6.69 9.24
CA VAL A 72 1.54 -6.66 7.87
C VAL A 72 0.02 -6.76 7.87
N GLY A 73 -0.56 -7.69 8.65
CA GLY A 73 -2.00 -7.92 8.70
C GLY A 73 -2.79 -6.67 9.16
N PRO A 74 -2.49 -6.13 10.35
CA PRO A 74 -3.12 -4.90 10.85
C PRO A 74 -2.95 -3.69 9.92
N ILE A 75 -1.78 -3.52 9.30
CA ILE A 75 -1.52 -2.40 8.39
C ILE A 75 -2.44 -2.48 7.17
N LEU A 76 -2.58 -3.66 6.56
CA LEU A 76 -3.50 -3.88 5.44
C LEU A 76 -4.97 -3.74 5.87
N GLY A 77 -5.32 -4.13 7.10
CA GLY A 77 -6.65 -3.96 7.67
C GLY A 77 -7.03 -2.49 7.88
N LEU A 78 -6.12 -1.69 8.44
CA LEU A 78 -6.29 -0.25 8.61
C LEU A 78 -6.40 0.47 7.25
N GLU A 79 -5.58 0.05 6.29
CA GLU A 79 -5.63 0.54 4.92
C GLU A 79 -7.03 0.31 4.31
N ARG A 80 -7.61 -0.88 4.44
CA ARG A 80 -8.99 -1.15 4.01
C ARG A 80 -10.00 -0.27 4.74
N PHE A 81 -9.90 -0.16 6.06
CA PHE A 81 -10.81 0.66 6.87
C PHE A 81 -10.83 2.14 6.47
N PHE A 82 -9.66 2.75 6.24
CA PHE A 82 -9.58 4.13 5.75
C PHE A 82 -10.15 4.29 4.34
N GLY A 83 -9.99 3.28 3.48
CA GLY A 83 -10.60 3.26 2.15
C GLY A 83 -12.13 3.24 2.22
N GLU A 84 -12.69 2.35 3.05
CA GLU A 84 -14.13 2.21 3.23
C GLU A 84 -14.78 3.45 3.86
N ARG A 85 -14.10 4.10 4.82
CA ARG A 85 -14.59 5.33 5.46
C ARG A 85 -14.64 6.51 4.48
N ARG A 86 -13.68 6.59 3.55
CA ARG A 86 -13.63 7.65 2.53
C ARG A 86 -14.67 7.48 1.41
N LEU A 87 -15.12 6.25 1.14
CA LEU A 87 -16.21 5.98 0.20
C LEU A 87 -17.61 6.28 0.78
N ARG A 88 -17.74 6.41 2.11
CA ARG A 88 -19.01 6.65 2.81
C ARG A 88 -19.22 8.11 3.24
N SER A 89 -18.23 8.99 3.11
CA SER A 89 -18.33 10.43 3.40
C SER A 89 -18.47 11.23 2.11
#